data_AF-A0A5Y7EJ61-F1
#
_entry.id   AF-A0A5Y7EJ61-F1
#
_cell.length_a   1.000
_cell.length_b   1.000
_cell.length_c   1.000
_cell.angle_alpha   90.00
_cell.angle_beta   90.00
_cell.angle_gamma   90.00
#
_symmetry.space_group_name_H-M   'P 1'
#
loop_
_entity.id
_entity.type
_entity.pdbx_description
1 polymer ?
#
loop_
_entity_poly.entity_id
_entity_poly.type
_entity_poly.pdbx_seq_one_letter_code
_entity_poly.pdbx_strand_id
1 'polypeptide(L)'
;MQKEITIVTAFYNVGRTTRSNEQYLSYFDFWAGLKNKVIIYTTDDMKEAILEIRKKHNLEDKTIIITKDLKEFDKENFEKIQETFNNYDQSLNRKHPKNIECNNAMYCYLMYLKPFFVVDAIEKKLSSENIIWLDFGF
;
A
#
# COMPACT_ATOMS: atom_id res chain seq x y z
N MET A 1 -23.91 16.75 -10.86
CA MET A 1 -22.94 16.46 -9.78
C MET A 1 -21.85 15.59 -10.36
N GLN A 2 -20.58 15.99 -10.25
CA GLN A 2 -19.46 15.16 -10.68
C GLN A 2 -19.31 14.00 -9.70
N LYS A 3 -19.33 12.75 -10.18
CA LYS A 3 -19.16 11.59 -9.31
C LYS A 3 -17.73 11.59 -8.75
N GLU A 4 -17.59 11.76 -7.44
CA GLU A 4 -16.29 11.76 -6.76
C GLU A 4 -15.62 10.38 -6.85
N ILE A 5 -14.34 10.36 -7.21
CA ILE A 5 -13.52 9.14 -7.23
C ILE A 5 -12.73 9.07 -5.93
N THR A 6 -12.86 7.98 -5.18
CA THR A 6 -12.03 7.69 -4.00
C THR A 6 -10.75 6.98 -4.44
N ILE A 7 -9.60 7.45 -3.94
CA ILE A 7 -8.31 6.79 -4.14
C ILE A 7 -8.05 5.89 -2.95
N VAL A 8 -7.74 4.62 -3.21
CA VAL A 8 -7.24 3.69 -2.22
C VAL A 8 -5.77 3.39 -2.51
N THR A 9 -4.95 3.43 -1.48
CA THR A 9 -3.51 3.12 -1.57
C THR A 9 -3.03 2.43 -0.29
N ALA A 10 -1.82 1.89 -0.31
CA ALA A 10 -1.19 1.31 0.87
C ALA A 10 0.31 1.60 0.90
N PHE A 11 0.82 1.89 2.09
CA PHE A 11 2.25 1.98 2.35
C PHE A 11 2.63 1.17 3.58
N TYR A 12 3.49 0.20 3.38
CA TYR A 12 3.98 -0.67 4.44
C TYR A 12 5.49 -0.81 4.32
N ASN A 13 6.20 -0.68 5.44
CA ASN A 13 7.62 -0.97 5.49
C ASN A 13 7.85 -2.49 5.48
N VAL A 14 8.12 -3.04 4.30
CA VAL A 14 8.33 -4.48 4.09
C VAL A 14 9.83 -4.84 3.94
N GLY A 15 10.73 -3.97 4.39
CA GLY A 15 12.18 -4.22 4.30
C GLY A 15 12.75 -4.06 2.89
N ARG A 16 12.40 -2.95 2.21
CA ARG A 16 12.94 -2.62 0.89
C ARG A 16 14.40 -2.17 1.01
N THR A 17 15.28 -2.66 0.13
CA THR A 17 16.72 -2.36 0.17
C THR A 17 17.16 -1.33 -0.87
N THR A 18 16.38 -1.13 -1.93
CA THR A 18 16.74 -0.24 -3.04
C THR A 18 16.22 1.19 -2.88
N ARG A 19 15.18 1.39 -2.07
CA ARG A 19 14.58 2.70 -1.78
C ARG A 19 14.20 2.80 -0.31
N SER A 20 14.47 3.95 0.29
CA SER A 20 14.13 4.24 1.68
C SER A 20 12.65 4.64 1.82
N ASN A 21 12.13 4.62 3.05
CA ASN A 21 10.76 5.06 3.31
C ASN A 21 10.57 6.54 2.99
N GLU A 22 11.58 7.37 3.23
CA GLU A 22 11.59 8.79 2.91
C GLU A 22 11.44 9.04 1.40
N GLN A 23 12.04 8.19 0.57
CA GLN A 23 11.86 8.29 -0.88
C GLN A 23 10.42 7.97 -1.30
N TYR A 24 9.79 6.94 -0.71
CA TYR A 24 8.37 6.66 -0.96
C TYR A 24 7.45 7.76 -0.44
N LEU A 25 7.75 8.36 0.71
CA LEU A 25 7.04 9.52 1.21
C LEU A 25 7.17 10.73 0.27
N SER A 26 8.34 10.94 -0.34
CA SER A 26 8.53 11.96 -1.36
C SER A 26 7.70 11.68 -2.63
N TYR A 27 7.62 10.43 -3.07
CA TYR A 27 6.77 10.06 -4.22
C TYR A 27 5.29 10.24 -3.91
N PHE A 28 4.88 9.94 -2.67
CA PHE A 28 3.53 10.25 -2.22
C PHE A 28 3.27 11.75 -2.22
N ASP A 29 4.17 12.57 -1.65
CA ASP A 29 4.02 14.03 -1.62
C ASP A 29 3.81 14.65 -3.01
N PHE A 30 4.47 14.07 -4.04
CA PHE A 30 4.29 14.51 -5.43
C PHE A 30 2.82 14.48 -5.90
N TRP A 31 2.06 13.45 -5.53
CA TRP A 31 0.64 13.34 -5.92
C TRP A 31 -0.33 13.60 -4.76
N ALA A 32 0.16 13.78 -3.53
CA ALA A 32 -0.66 14.01 -2.34
C ALA A 32 -1.46 15.33 -2.39
N GLY A 33 -1.23 16.21 -3.37
CA GLY A 33 -2.07 17.38 -3.64
C GLY A 33 -3.39 17.08 -4.36
N LEU A 34 -3.63 15.83 -4.79
CA LEU A 34 -4.90 15.43 -5.40
C LEU A 34 -6.07 15.62 -4.41
N LYS A 35 -7.07 16.42 -4.82
CA LYS A 35 -8.20 16.83 -3.99
C LYS A 35 -9.25 15.74 -3.75
N ASN A 36 -9.02 14.55 -4.28
CA ASN A 36 -9.82 13.36 -4.03
C ASN A 36 -9.76 12.96 -2.55
N LYS A 37 -10.81 12.28 -2.09
CA LYS A 37 -10.73 11.47 -0.88
C LYS A 37 -9.68 10.38 -1.07
N VAL A 38 -8.77 10.25 -0.11
CA VAL A 38 -7.70 9.23 -0.12
C VAL A 38 -7.82 8.37 1.13
N ILE A 39 -7.87 7.05 0.93
CA ILE A 39 -7.81 6.04 1.98
C ILE A 39 -6.45 5.37 1.90
N ILE A 40 -5.65 5.47 2.97
CA ILE A 40 -4.30 4.91 3.03
C ILE A 40 -4.25 3.81 4.10
N TYR A 41 -3.89 2.60 3.68
CA TYR A 41 -3.56 1.50 4.59
C TYR A 41 -2.08 1.51 4.94
N THR A 42 -1.76 1.40 6.23
CA THR A 42 -0.39 1.51 6.72
C THR A 42 -0.22 0.87 8.10
N THR A 43 0.97 0.97 8.66
CA THR A 43 1.28 0.69 10.07
C THR A 43 1.27 1.98 10.91
N ASP A 44 1.11 1.85 12.23
CA ASP A 44 1.02 2.99 13.15
C ASP A 44 2.27 3.89 13.11
N ASP A 45 3.46 3.33 12.91
CA ASP A 45 4.73 4.08 12.85
C ASP A 45 4.79 5.04 11.65
N MET A 46 4.07 4.76 10.56
CA MET A 46 4.05 5.59 9.35
C MET A 46 2.86 6.55 9.30
N LYS A 47 1.86 6.38 10.16
CA LYS A 47 0.61 7.15 10.15
C LYS A 47 0.84 8.65 10.22
N GLU A 48 1.66 9.11 11.17
CA GLU A 48 1.90 10.54 11.40
C GLU A 48 2.61 11.17 10.19
N ALA A 49 3.64 10.52 9.66
CA ALA A 49 4.37 11.01 8.49
C ALA A 49 3.46 11.18 7.25
N ILE A 50 2.58 10.22 7.00
CA ILE A 50 1.62 10.26 5.89
C ILE A 50 0.59 11.39 6.09
N LEU A 51 0.07 11.53 7.31
CA LEU A 51 -0.93 12.56 7.63
C LEU A 51 -0.35 13.96 7.48
N GLU A 52 0.88 14.20 7.96
CA GLU A 52 1.54 15.50 7.84
C GLU A 52 1.76 15.92 6.38
N ILE A 53 2.04 14.96 5.48
CA ILE A 53 2.11 15.24 4.04
C ILE A 53 0.74 15.72 3.52
N ARG A 54 -0.36 15.04 3.85
CA ARG A 54 -1.70 15.47 3.41
C ARG A 54 -2.13 16.80 4.04
N LYS A 55 -1.73 17.05 5.28
CA LYS A 55 -1.95 18.32 5.99
C LYS A 55 -1.23 19.50 5.33
N LYS A 56 0.01 19.33 4.87
CA LYS A 56 0.73 20.32 4.06
C LYS A 56 -0.06 20.77 2.82
N HIS A 57 -0.89 19.88 2.26
CA HIS A 57 -1.77 20.17 1.12
C HIS A 57 -3.16 20.67 1.53
N ASN A 58 -3.45 20.85 2.82
CA ASN A 58 -4.76 21.18 3.38
C ASN A 58 -5.85 20.15 3.02
N LEU A 59 -5.49 18.86 3.07
CA LEU A 59 -6.37 17.75 2.67
C LEU A 59 -6.53 16.69 3.78
N GLU A 60 -6.27 17.06 5.03
CA GLU A 60 -6.43 16.18 6.19
C GLU A 60 -7.87 15.66 6.35
N ASP A 61 -8.86 16.53 6.10
CA ASP A 61 -10.30 16.22 6.13
C ASP A 61 -10.73 15.21 5.05
N LYS A 62 -9.96 15.12 3.97
CA LYS A 62 -10.14 14.17 2.86
C LYS A 62 -9.23 12.95 2.96
N THR A 63 -8.60 12.74 4.10
CA THR A 63 -7.64 11.65 4.30
C THR A 63 -8.14 10.71 5.38
N ILE A 64 -8.23 9.43 5.04
CA ILE A 64 -8.52 8.36 6.01
C ILE A 64 -7.30 7.46 6.08
N ILE A 65 -6.74 7.30 7.27
CA ILE A 65 -5.65 6.36 7.52
C ILE A 65 -6.21 5.16 8.28
N ILE A 66 -5.97 3.97 7.75
CA ILE A 66 -6.32 2.69 8.38
C ILE A 66 -5.01 2.03 8.78
N THR A 67 -4.81 1.85 10.08
CA THR A 67 -3.68 1.10 10.60
C THR A 67 -4.10 -0.33 10.88
N LYS A 68 -3.44 -1.28 10.19
CA LYS A 68 -3.76 -2.71 10.26
C LYS A 68 -2.55 -3.53 9.83
N ASP A 69 -2.23 -4.59 10.58
CA ASP A 69 -1.16 -5.53 10.20
C ASP A 69 -1.57 -6.27 8.90
N LEU A 70 -0.64 -6.36 7.95
CA LEU A 70 -0.84 -7.08 6.69
C LEU A 70 -1.31 -8.52 6.93
N LYS A 71 -0.78 -9.20 7.95
CA LYS A 71 -1.08 -10.61 8.25
C LYS A 71 -2.53 -10.83 8.66
N GLU A 72 -3.25 -9.78 9.07
CA GLU A 72 -4.66 -9.87 9.44
C GLU A 72 -5.61 -9.91 8.24
N PHE A 73 -5.14 -9.62 7.02
CA PHE A 73 -6.00 -9.68 5.84
C PHE A 73 -6.21 -11.11 5.35
N ASP A 74 -5.14 -11.90 5.28
CA ASP A 74 -5.17 -13.26 4.73
C ASP A 74 -3.94 -14.06 5.20
N LYS A 75 -3.96 -14.45 6.48
CA LYS A 75 -2.86 -15.18 7.11
C LYS A 75 -2.51 -16.48 6.37
N GLU A 76 -3.52 -17.20 5.88
CA GLU A 76 -3.33 -18.48 5.20
C GLU A 76 -2.53 -18.31 3.90
N ASN A 77 -2.88 -17.33 3.05
CA ASN A 77 -2.12 -17.11 1.83
C ASN A 77 -0.76 -16.48 2.08
N PHE A 78 -0.59 -15.69 3.15
CA PHE A 78 0.73 -15.26 3.58
C PHE A 78 1.65 -16.45 3.90
N GLU A 79 1.14 -17.44 4.65
CA GLU A 79 1.89 -18.66 4.99
C GLU A 79 2.27 -19.46 3.73
N LYS A 80 1.35 -19.61 2.77
CA LYS A 80 1.64 -20.29 1.48
C LYS A 80 2.69 -19.57 0.64
N ILE A 81 2.63 -18.24 0.59
CA ILE A 81 3.64 -17.42 -0.12
C ILE A 81 4.99 -17.61 0.58
N GLN A 82 5.04 -17.55 1.91
CA GLN A 82 6.28 -17.75 2.67
C GLN A 82 6.86 -19.15 2.46
N GLU A 83 6.02 -20.18 2.49
CA GLU A 83 6.42 -21.57 2.22
C GLU A 83 7.00 -21.72 0.80
N THR A 84 6.39 -21.07 -0.19
CA THR A 84 6.89 -21.07 -1.57
C THR A 84 8.29 -20.48 -1.67
N PHE A 85 8.57 -19.39 -0.95
CA PHE A 85 9.91 -18.80 -0.87
C PHE A 85 10.92 -19.70 -0.13
N ASN A 86 10.47 -20.46 0.86
CA ASN A 86 11.33 -21.38 1.61
C ASN A 86 11.71 -22.63 0.79
N ASN A 87 10.80 -23.10 -0.07
CA ASN A 87 10.95 -24.34 -0.82
C ASN A 87 11.48 -24.14 -2.26
N TYR A 88 11.45 -22.91 -2.78
CA TYR A 88 11.90 -22.61 -4.14
C TYR A 88 12.56 -21.22 -4.23
N ASP A 89 13.75 -21.18 -4.84
CA ASP A 89 14.44 -19.93 -5.14
C ASP A 89 13.74 -19.19 -6.29
N GLN A 90 12.98 -18.13 -5.92
CA GLN A 90 12.19 -17.34 -6.85
C GLN A 90 13.03 -16.54 -7.85
N SER A 91 14.35 -16.45 -7.64
CA SER A 91 15.28 -15.74 -8.51
C SER A 91 15.73 -16.57 -9.72
N LEU A 92 15.52 -17.89 -9.70
CA LEU A 92 15.90 -18.79 -10.78
C LEU A 92 15.22 -18.41 -12.10
N ASN A 93 16.03 -18.32 -13.17
CA ASN A 93 15.61 -17.97 -14.53
C ASN A 93 14.90 -16.60 -14.68
N ARG A 94 15.03 -15.70 -13.69
CA ARG A 94 14.51 -14.33 -13.78
C ARG A 94 15.51 -13.43 -14.48
N LYS A 95 15.01 -12.51 -15.32
CA LYS A 95 15.83 -11.45 -15.96
C LYS A 95 16.49 -10.53 -14.92
N HIS A 96 15.81 -10.28 -13.81
CA HIS A 96 16.26 -9.38 -12.73
C HIS A 96 16.17 -10.08 -11.36
N PRO A 97 17.08 -11.05 -11.08
CA PRO A 97 16.98 -11.92 -9.90
C PRO A 97 17.14 -11.20 -8.56
N LYS A 98 17.71 -9.99 -8.56
CA LYS A 98 17.90 -9.16 -7.36
C LYS A 98 16.68 -8.32 -7.01
N ASN A 99 15.66 -8.28 -7.87
CA ASN A 99 14.48 -7.51 -7.58
C ASN A 99 13.73 -8.06 -6.35
N ILE A 100 13.04 -7.17 -5.64
CA ILE A 100 12.43 -7.49 -4.35
C ILE A 100 11.33 -8.57 -4.46
N GLU A 101 10.61 -8.64 -5.58
CA GLU A 101 9.64 -9.71 -5.85
C GLU A 101 10.26 -11.11 -5.91
N CYS A 102 11.58 -11.20 -6.09
CA CYS A 102 12.31 -12.48 -6.14
C CYS A 102 12.91 -12.87 -4.78
N ASN A 103 12.98 -11.98 -3.80
CA ASN A 103 13.68 -12.25 -2.54
C ASN A 103 12.92 -11.84 -1.27
N ASN A 104 11.70 -11.34 -1.39
CA ASN A 104 10.92 -10.88 -0.24
C ASN A 104 9.45 -11.33 -0.33
N ALA A 105 9.11 -12.37 0.44
CA ALA A 105 7.75 -12.90 0.55
C ALA A 105 6.74 -11.86 1.05
N MET A 106 7.13 -11.00 2.00
CA MET A 106 6.26 -9.96 2.54
C MET A 106 5.92 -8.89 1.50
N TYR A 107 6.87 -8.55 0.63
CA TYR A 107 6.61 -7.67 -0.51
C TYR A 107 5.60 -8.30 -1.48
N CYS A 108 5.78 -9.58 -1.84
CA CYS A 108 4.84 -10.29 -2.72
C CYS A 108 3.45 -10.37 -2.11
N TYR A 109 3.35 -10.59 -0.80
CA TYR A 109 2.09 -10.58 -0.08
C TYR A 109 1.43 -9.19 -0.07
N LEU A 110 2.19 -8.11 0.14
CA LEU A 110 1.66 -6.74 -0.01
C LEU A 110 1.10 -6.48 -1.42
N MET A 111 1.74 -7.01 -2.47
CA MET A 111 1.22 -6.89 -3.84
C MET A 111 -0.06 -7.71 -4.05
N TYR A 112 -0.13 -8.90 -3.46
CA TYR A 112 -1.34 -9.73 -3.44
C TYR A 112 -2.52 -9.02 -2.74
N LEU A 113 -2.27 -8.24 -1.69
CA LEU A 113 -3.29 -7.57 -0.91
C LEU A 113 -3.91 -6.31 -1.55
N LYS A 114 -3.45 -5.85 -2.73
CA LYS A 114 -4.01 -4.64 -3.37
C LYS A 114 -5.55 -4.66 -3.49
N PRO A 115 -6.19 -5.75 -3.96
CA PRO A 115 -7.65 -5.82 -4.00
C PRO A 115 -8.29 -5.85 -2.61
N PHE A 116 -7.63 -6.45 -1.61
CA PHE A 116 -8.14 -6.55 -0.25
C PHE A 116 -8.31 -5.18 0.40
N PHE A 117 -7.38 -4.26 0.19
CA PHE A 117 -7.49 -2.88 0.67
C PHE A 117 -8.71 -2.15 0.06
N VAL A 118 -8.97 -2.40 -1.22
CA VAL A 118 -10.13 -1.81 -1.92
C VAL A 118 -11.43 -2.40 -1.38
N VAL A 119 -11.51 -3.72 -1.23
CA VAL A 119 -12.68 -4.42 -0.68
C VAL A 119 -12.95 -3.96 0.76
N ASP A 120 -11.95 -3.94 1.63
CA ASP A 120 -12.09 -3.50 3.02
C ASP A 120 -12.59 -2.04 3.11
N ALA A 121 -12.15 -1.16 2.20
CA ALA A 121 -12.64 0.22 2.14
C ALA A 121 -14.12 0.31 1.71
N ILE A 122 -14.55 -0.55 0.80
CA ILE A 122 -15.96 -0.66 0.35
C ILE A 122 -16.83 -1.20 1.48
N GLU A 123 -16.42 -2.29 2.12
CA GLU A 123 -17.18 -2.94 3.19
C GLU A 123 -17.36 -2.04 4.41
N LYS A 124 -16.32 -1.25 4.73
CA LYS A 124 -16.39 -0.21 5.77
C LYS A 124 -17.21 1.02 5.37
N LYS A 125 -17.72 1.08 4.13
CA LYS A 125 -18.48 2.21 3.56
C LYS A 125 -17.70 3.53 3.62
N LEU A 126 -16.38 3.45 3.43
CA LEU A 126 -15.49 4.61 3.46
C LEU A 126 -15.28 5.19 2.05
N SER A 127 -15.55 4.43 1.00
CA SER A 127 -15.35 4.84 -0.39
C SER A 127 -16.64 5.36 -1.05
N SER A 128 -16.46 6.12 -2.13
CA SER A 128 -17.53 6.47 -3.08
C SER A 128 -17.79 5.33 -4.07
N GLU A 129 -18.83 5.46 -4.89
CA GLU A 129 -19.18 4.49 -5.95
C GLU A 129 -18.01 4.25 -6.93
N ASN A 130 -17.27 5.31 -7.27
CA ASN A 130 -16.11 5.22 -8.16
C ASN A 130 -14.82 5.14 -7.34
N ILE A 131 -14.03 4.09 -7.57
CA ILE A 131 -12.81 3.82 -6.79
C ILE A 131 -11.67 3.55 -7.76
N ILE A 132 -10.48 4.05 -7.42
CA ILE A 132 -9.24 3.64 -8.07
C ILE A 132 -8.22 3.19 -7.02
N TRP A 133 -7.43 2.19 -7.40
CA TRP A 133 -6.16 1.93 -6.73
C TRP A 133 -5.09 2.83 -7.33
N LEU A 134 -4.27 3.47 -6.48
CA LEU A 134 -3.09 4.21 -6.90
C LEU A 134 -1.89 3.78 -6.04
N ASP A 135 -0.79 3.36 -6.67
CA ASP A 135 0.40 2.96 -5.92
C ASP A 135 1.01 4.14 -5.16
N PHE A 136 1.37 3.91 -3.89
CA PHE A 136 1.76 4.99 -2.96
C PHE A 136 2.96 5.81 -3.45
N GLY A 137 3.98 5.17 -4.00
CA GLY A 137 5.14 5.84 -4.57
C GLY A 137 5.49 5.33 -5.95
N PHE A 138 4.66 5.72 -6.92
CA PHE A 138 4.85 5.52 -8.36
C PHE A 138 6.26 5.92 -8.83
#